data_AF-A0A536W3X1-F1
#
_entry.id   AF-A0A536W3X1-F1
#
_cell.length_a   1.000
_cell.length_b   1.000
_cell.length_c   1.000
_cell.angle_alpha   90.00
_cell.angle_beta   90.00
_cell.angle_gamma   90.00
#
_symmetry.space_group_name_H-M   'P 1'
#
loop_
_entity.id
_entity.type
_entity.pdbx_description
1 polymer ?
#
loop_
_entity_poly.entity_id
_entity_poly.type
_entity_poly.pdbx_seq_one_letter_code
_entity_poly.pdbx_strand_id
1 'polypeptide(L)' 'LRVEQGGGIACHTGRHSCFFQKLDNGRWVAVEPVIKDPKEIYGR' A
#
# COMPACT_ATOMS: atom_id res chain seq x y z
N LEU A 1 17.45 -8.69 0.98
CA LEU A 1 17.20 -8.53 2.43
C LEU A 1 15.81 -9.11 2.73
N ARG A 2 15.66 -9.92 3.77
CA ARG A 2 14.34 -10.37 4.26
C ARG A 2 14.03 -9.59 5.53
N VAL A 3 12.85 -8.98 5.57
CA VAL A 3 12.39 -8.15 6.70
C VAL A 3 10.96 -8.51 7.07
N GLU A 4 10.58 -8.20 8.30
CA GLU A 4 9.19 -8.21 8.76
C GLU A 4 8.67 -6.77 8.77
N GLN A 5 7.48 -6.54 8.20
CA GLN A 5 6.88 -5.20 8.16
C GLN A 5 6.10 -4.91 9.44
N GLY A 6 6.62 -4.01 10.27
CA GLY A 6 5.89 -3.51 11.44
C GLY A 6 4.62 -2.76 11.04
N GLY A 7 3.50 -3.06 11.70
CA GLY A 7 2.22 -2.40 11.45
C GLY A 7 1.48 -2.86 10.18
N GLY A 8 1.98 -3.89 9.49
CA GLY A 8 1.30 -4.53 8.36
C GLY A 8 1.29 -3.72 7.06
N ILE A 9 1.95 -2.56 7.03
CA ILE A 9 2.07 -1.71 5.85
C ILE A 9 3.52 -1.25 5.67
N ALA A 10 3.99 -1.19 4.42
CA ALA A 10 5.19 -0.42 4.05
C ALA A 10 4.86 0.83 3.24
N CYS A 11 3.65 0.91 2.67
CA CYS A 11 3.25 2.06 1.89
C CYS A 11 2.47 3.06 2.75
N HIS A 12 2.83 4.33 2.66
CA HIS A 12 2.13 5.44 3.31
C HIS A 12 0.70 5.67 2.75
N THR A 13 0.32 4.98 1.67
CA THR A 13 -1.07 4.90 1.21
C THR A 13 -1.89 3.84 1.95
N GLY A 14 -1.31 3.23 2.99
CA GLY A 14 -2.00 2.27 3.84
C GLY A 14 -1.96 0.84 3.36
N ARG A 15 -0.94 0.45 2.59
CA ARG A 15 -0.88 -0.86 1.90
C ARG A 15 0.36 -1.65 2.28
N HIS A 16 0.27 -2.96 2.15
CA HIS A 16 1.38 -3.88 2.44
C HIS A 16 2.59 -3.59 1.55
N SER A 17 2.38 -3.39 0.24
CA SER A 17 3.44 -3.04 -0.70
C SER A 17 3.28 -1.63 -1.28
N CYS A 18 4.39 -0.97 -1.60
CA CYS A 18 4.37 0.22 -2.45
C CYS A 18 3.97 -0.13 -3.90
N PHE A 19 4.16 -1.37 -4.34
CA PHE A 19 3.85 -1.85 -5.69
C PHE A 19 2.43 -2.44 -5.78
N PHE A 20 1.45 -1.67 -5.32
CA PHE A 20 0.05 -2.11 -5.22
C PHE A 20 -0.75 -1.99 -6.53
N GLN A 21 -0.12 -1.56 -7.62
CA GLN A 21 -0.78 -1.38 -8.93
C GLN A 21 -0.25 -2.38 -9.96
N LYS A 22 -1.14 -2.89 -10.80
CA LYS A 22 -0.79 -3.61 -12.03
C LYS A 22 -1.12 -2.74 -13.24
N LEU A 23 -0.36 -2.88 -14.33
CA LEU A 23 -0.73 -2.30 -15.61
C LEU A 23 -1.72 -3.26 -16.30
N ASP A 24 -2.95 -2.80 -16.49
CA ASP A 24 -4.04 -3.55 -17.12
C ASP A 24 -4.62 -2.72 -18.26
N ASN A 25 -4.56 -3.22 -19.49
CA ASN A 25 -5.05 -2.53 -20.69
C ASN A 25 -4.56 -1.07 -20.81
N GLY A 26 -3.27 -0.84 -20.53
CA GLY A 26 -2.65 0.48 -20.59
C GLY A 26 -3.00 1.43 -19.43
N ARG A 27 -3.66 0.94 -18.38
CA ARG A 27 -4.01 1.72 -17.18
C ARG A 27 -3.48 1.06 -15.92
N TRP A 28 -3.02 1.87 -14.97
CA TRP A 28 -2.63 1.38 -13.66
C TRP A 28 -3.87 1.14 -12.80
N VAL A 29 -4.06 -0.11 -12.38
CA VAL A 29 -5.20 -0.55 -11.56
C VAL A 29 -4.68 -1.05 -10.22
N ALA A 30 -5.25 -0.57 -9.12
CA ALA A 30 -4.92 -1.04 -7.79
C ALA A 30 -5.39 -2.49 -7.60
N VAL A 31 -4.51 -3.36 -7.09
CA VAL A 31 -4.78 -4.80 -6.89
C VAL A 31 -4.63 -5.27 -5.46
N GLU A 32 -4.03 -4.45 -4.59
CA GLU A 32 -4.00 -4.71 -3.16
C GLU A 32 -5.11 -3.91 -2.44
N PRO A 33 -5.56 -4.34 -1.25
CA PRO A 33 -6.47 -3.57 -0.41
C PRO A 33 -5.74 -2.48 0.40
N VAL A 34 -6.47 -1.46 0.84
CA VAL A 34 -6.00 -0.52 1.86
C VAL A 34 -6.23 -1.19 3.21
N ILE A 35 -5.15 -1.41 3.96
CA ILE A 35 -5.16 -2.08 5.27
C ILE A 35 -5.35 -1.06 6.39
N LYS A 36 -4.78 0.15 6.24
CA LYS A 36 -4.88 1.25 7.20
C LYS A 36 -5.25 2.55 6.49
N ASP A 37 -6.15 3.38 7.02
CA ASP A 37 -6.50 4.64 6.35
C ASP A 37 -5.28 5.58 6.32
N PRO A 38 -4.89 6.15 5.16
CA PRO A 38 -3.84 7.16 5.08
C PRO A 38 -3.99 8.31 6.09
N LYS A 39 -5.21 8.69 6.46
CA LYS A 39 -5.47 9.71 7.49
C LYS A 39 -4.92 9.31 8.85
N GLU A 40 -5.02 8.04 9.21
CA GLU A 40 -4.45 7.49 10.45
C GLU A 40 -2.91 7.45 10.44
N ILE A 41 -2.29 7.55 9.24
CA ILE A 41 -0.84 7.60 9.08
C ILE A 41 -0.33 9.04 9.17
N TYR A 42 -1.07 10.00 8.60
CA TYR A 42 -0.67 11.41 8.56
C TYR A 42 -1.21 12.27 9.69
N GLY A 43 -2.15 11.77 10.49
CA GLY A 43 -2.57 12.37 11.76
C GLY A 43 -3.16 13.79 11.66
N ARG A 44 -3.95 14.08 10.63
CA ARG A 44 -4.75 15.32 10.56
C ARG A 44 -6.16 15.12 11.10
#